data_AF-A0AAW6HW14-F1
#
_entry.id   AF-A0AAW6HW14-F1
#
_cell.length_a   1.000
_cell.length_b   1.000
_cell.length_c   1.000
_cell.angle_alpha   90.00
_cell.angle_beta   90.00
_cell.angle_gamma   90.00
#
_symmetry.space_group_name_H-M   'P 1'
#
loop_
_entity.id
_entity.type
_entity.pdbx_description
1 polymer ?
#
loop_
_entity_poly.entity_id
_entity_poly.type
_entity_poly.pdbx_seq_one_letter_code
_entity_poly.pdbx_strand_id
1 'polypeptide(L)'
;MAWAKTILAAIANTLIEQRIQSEDLARLETREDLKFGEKAMTSAAKDGGLQNAEFGIFKDAGFRGMYNMTLRELQRYKRLPNGKTLYDFMGLEELAGNLFRVTQTAARIRNEVRRMMIENSGAGPEHLALEEDVKGVQKRPKNVDKAMKKLDKPKASKNSLSKPT
;
A
#
# COMPACT_ATOMS: atom_id res chain seq x y z
N MET A 1 -55.00 -27.60 11.11
CA MET A 1 -54.47 -26.80 9.98
C MET A 1 -53.88 -25.45 10.42
N ALA A 2 -54.54 -24.63 11.24
CA ALA A 2 -54.02 -23.31 11.65
C ALA A 2 -52.73 -23.38 12.49
N TRP A 3 -52.70 -24.20 13.55
CA TRP A 3 -51.53 -24.35 14.43
C TRP A 3 -50.24 -24.79 13.73
N ALA A 4 -50.35 -25.71 12.75
CA ALA A 4 -49.21 -26.16 11.97
C ALA A 4 -48.61 -25.03 11.10
N LYS A 5 -49.47 -24.16 10.54
CA LYS A 5 -49.02 -22.98 9.78
C LYS A 5 -48.32 -21.97 10.69
N THR A 6 -48.83 -21.75 11.91
CA THR A 6 -48.22 -20.83 12.87
C THR A 6 -46.84 -21.31 13.31
N ILE A 7 -46.70 -22.61 13.61
CA ILE A 7 -45.40 -23.21 13.99
C ILE A 7 -44.41 -23.12 12.83
N LEU A 8 -44.84 -23.45 11.59
CA LEU A 8 -43.98 -23.36 10.42
C LEU A 8 -43.51 -21.92 10.14
N ALA A 9 -44.41 -20.94 10.27
CA ALA A 9 -44.05 -19.53 10.12
C ALA A 9 -43.05 -19.07 11.20
N ALA A 10 -43.23 -19.51 12.45
CA ALA A 10 -42.29 -19.20 13.53
C ALA A 10 -40.90 -19.79 13.26
N ILE A 11 -40.81 -21.05 12.84
CA ILE A 11 -39.54 -21.70 12.48
C ILE A 11 -38.89 -21.00 11.28
N ALA A 12 -39.66 -20.64 10.24
CA ALA A 12 -39.15 -19.92 9.09
C ALA A 12 -38.56 -18.56 9.48
N ASN A 13 -39.25 -17.80 10.36
CA ASN A 13 -38.74 -16.53 10.87
C ASN A 13 -37.43 -16.73 11.66
N THR A 14 -37.35 -17.71 12.56
CA THR A 14 -36.11 -17.99 13.30
C THR A 14 -34.95 -18.33 12.37
N LEU A 15 -35.18 -19.15 11.33
CA LEU A 15 -34.15 -19.48 10.34
C LEU A 15 -33.71 -18.25 9.52
N ILE A 16 -34.66 -17.40 9.14
CA ILE A 16 -34.37 -16.14 8.43
C ILE A 16 -33.53 -15.22 9.32
N GLU A 17 -33.91 -15.03 10.58
CA GLU A 17 -33.16 -14.21 11.54
C GLU A 17 -31.73 -14.73 11.75
N GLN A 18 -31.57 -16.04 11.94
CA GLN A 18 -30.24 -16.66 12.04
C GLN A 18 -29.41 -16.44 10.79
N ARG A 19 -30.00 -16.59 9.59
CA ARG A 19 -29.32 -16.34 8.33
C ARG A 19 -28.91 -14.88 8.18
N ILE A 20 -29.80 -13.93 8.51
CA ILE A 20 -29.50 -12.49 8.47
C ILE A 20 -28.32 -12.17 9.39
N GLN A 21 -28.34 -12.66 10.64
CA GLN A 21 -27.24 -12.46 11.58
C GLN A 21 -25.92 -13.03 11.07
N SER A 22 -25.95 -14.22 10.45
CA SER A 22 -24.75 -14.83 9.86
C SER A 22 -24.21 -14.02 8.67
N GLU A 23 -25.09 -13.47 7.83
CA GLU A 23 -24.71 -12.67 6.67
C GLU A 23 -24.16 -11.31 7.08
N ASP A 24 -24.76 -10.66 8.09
CA ASP A 24 -24.27 -9.41 8.66
C ASP A 24 -22.89 -9.57 9.31
N LEU A 25 -22.63 -10.69 9.99
CA LEU A 25 -21.31 -11.00 10.56
C LEU A 25 -20.28 -11.19 9.44
N ALA A 26 -20.57 -12.01 8.43
CA ALA A 26 -19.68 -12.22 7.29
C ALA A 26 -19.39 -10.90 6.55
N ARG A 27 -20.41 -10.02 6.44
CA ARG A 27 -20.26 -8.69 5.84
C ARG A 27 -19.31 -7.82 6.67
N LEU A 28 -19.42 -7.85 8.00
CA LEU A 28 -18.55 -7.10 8.90
C LEU A 28 -17.09 -7.59 8.81
N GLU A 29 -16.87 -8.90 8.83
CA GLU A 29 -15.53 -9.49 8.69
C GLU A 29 -14.91 -9.13 7.34
N THR A 30 -15.64 -9.36 6.24
CA THR A 30 -15.17 -9.04 4.89
C THR A 30 -14.89 -7.54 4.72
N ARG A 31 -15.66 -6.69 5.39
CA ARG A 31 -15.48 -5.23 5.37
C ARG A 31 -14.18 -4.80 6.05
N GLU A 32 -13.83 -5.42 7.17
CA GLU A 32 -12.53 -5.20 7.84
C GLU A 32 -11.38 -5.76 7.00
N ASP A 33 -11.51 -6.95 6.43
CA ASP A 33 -10.51 -7.50 5.51
C ASP A 33 -10.28 -6.60 4.30
N LEU A 34 -11.35 -6.05 3.72
CA LEU A 34 -11.28 -5.10 2.61
C LEU A 34 -10.49 -3.85 3.00
N LYS A 35 -10.66 -3.35 4.23
CA LYS A 35 -9.90 -2.19 4.75
C LYS A 35 -8.41 -2.51 4.83
N PHE A 36 -8.05 -3.71 5.30
CA PHE A 36 -6.65 -4.16 5.30
C PHE A 36 -6.11 -4.34 3.87
N GLY A 37 -6.90 -4.93 2.98
CA GLY A 37 -6.57 -5.08 1.56
C GLY A 37 -6.33 -3.75 0.86
N GLU A 38 -7.18 -2.75 1.07
CA GLU A 38 -7.02 -1.39 0.56
C GLU A 38 -5.72 -0.72 1.06
N LYS A 39 -5.39 -0.90 2.35
CA LYS A 39 -4.14 -0.38 2.92
C LYS A 39 -2.93 -1.07 2.28
N ALA A 40 -2.98 -2.39 2.11
CA ALA A 40 -1.93 -3.16 1.47
C ALA A 40 -1.74 -2.79 -0.01
N MET A 41 -2.83 -2.57 -0.75
CA MET A 41 -2.81 -2.09 -2.14
C MET A 41 -2.21 -0.70 -2.23
N THR A 42 -2.63 0.21 -1.33
CA THR A 42 -2.11 1.58 -1.27
C THR A 42 -0.61 1.59 -0.97
N SER A 43 -0.15 0.76 -0.03
CA SER A 43 1.27 0.59 0.27
C SER A 43 2.03 0.06 -0.94
N ALA A 44 1.57 -1.04 -1.54
CA ALA A 44 2.22 -1.63 -2.70
C ALA A 44 2.32 -0.64 -3.88
N ALA A 45 1.25 0.14 -4.14
CA ALA A 45 1.26 1.18 -5.16
C ALA A 45 2.28 2.29 -4.85
N LYS A 46 2.35 2.74 -3.59
CA LYS A 46 3.36 3.71 -3.15
C LYS A 46 4.79 3.17 -3.32
N ASP A 47 5.02 1.93 -2.92
CA ASP A 47 6.32 1.25 -3.05
C ASP A 47 6.69 1.06 -4.54
N GLY A 48 5.68 0.91 -5.40
CA GLY A 48 5.82 0.90 -6.86
C GLY A 48 5.97 2.28 -7.51
N GLY A 49 6.06 3.36 -6.72
CA GLY A 49 6.34 4.71 -7.20
C GLY A 49 5.12 5.60 -7.47
N LEU A 50 3.90 5.15 -7.14
CA LEU A 50 2.69 5.97 -7.29
C LEU A 50 2.75 7.19 -6.37
N GLN A 51 2.56 8.38 -6.94
CA GLN A 51 2.63 9.65 -6.21
C GLN A 51 1.32 9.92 -5.45
N ASN A 52 1.41 10.72 -4.37
CA ASN A 52 0.26 11.06 -3.53
C ASN A 52 -0.92 11.67 -4.32
N ALA A 53 -0.63 12.48 -5.36
CA ALA A 53 -1.64 13.11 -6.19
C ALA A 53 -2.39 12.12 -7.11
N GLU A 54 -1.82 10.95 -7.38
CA GLU A 54 -2.33 9.99 -8.36
C GLU A 54 -3.27 8.94 -7.74
N PHE A 55 -3.29 8.82 -6.40
CA PHE A 55 -4.11 7.83 -5.69
C PHE A 55 -5.61 7.94 -5.99
N GLY A 56 -6.12 9.17 -6.17
CA GLY A 56 -7.52 9.37 -6.53
C GLY A 56 -7.87 8.70 -7.85
N ILE A 57 -7.03 8.92 -8.87
CA ILE A 57 -7.20 8.35 -10.22
C ILE A 57 -6.98 6.83 -10.17
N PHE A 58 -5.95 6.37 -9.47
CA PHE A 58 -5.63 4.95 -9.31
C PHE A 58 -6.80 4.16 -8.70
N LYS A 59 -7.39 4.66 -7.61
CA LYS A 59 -8.54 4.00 -6.98
C LYS A 59 -9.77 4.04 -7.88
N ASP A 60 -10.06 5.19 -8.50
CA ASP A 60 -11.20 5.34 -9.41
C ASP A 60 -11.09 4.41 -10.62
N ALA A 61 -9.90 4.20 -11.18
CA ALA A 61 -9.66 3.22 -12.25
C ALA A 61 -10.04 1.79 -11.82
N GLY A 62 -9.77 1.44 -10.56
CA GLY A 62 -10.19 0.18 -9.98
C GLY A 62 -11.72 0.02 -9.92
N PHE A 63 -12.45 1.07 -9.56
CA PHE A 63 -13.91 1.07 -9.60
C PHE A 63 -14.43 1.00 -11.05
N ARG A 64 -13.85 1.77 -11.97
CA ARG A 64 -14.21 1.72 -13.40
C ARG A 64 -14.05 0.32 -13.98
N GLY A 65 -12.97 -0.39 -13.64
CA GLY A 65 -12.74 -1.73 -14.14
C GLY A 65 -13.76 -2.76 -13.64
N MET A 66 -14.25 -2.63 -12.41
CA MET A 66 -15.21 -3.58 -11.83
C MET A 66 -16.67 -3.23 -12.16
N TYR A 67 -17.00 -1.95 -12.28
CA TYR A 67 -18.38 -1.45 -12.35
C TYR A 67 -18.74 -0.73 -13.65
N ASN A 68 -17.77 -0.51 -14.55
CA ASN A 68 -17.91 0.38 -15.71
C ASN A 68 -18.37 1.81 -15.32
N MET A 69 -18.08 2.23 -14.09
CA MET A 69 -18.47 3.52 -13.51
C MET A 69 -17.33 4.07 -12.65
N THR A 70 -17.18 5.39 -12.60
CA THR A 70 -16.41 6.04 -11.52
C THR A 70 -17.01 5.74 -10.16
N LEU A 71 -16.22 5.88 -9.09
CA LEU A 71 -16.74 5.81 -7.73
C LEU A 71 -17.91 6.80 -7.53
N ARG A 72 -17.77 8.02 -8.07
CA ARG A 72 -18.82 9.05 -7.96
C ARG A 72 -20.11 8.68 -8.71
N GLU A 73 -20.00 8.09 -9.90
CA GLU A 73 -21.16 7.59 -10.65
C GLU A 73 -21.81 6.42 -9.93
N LEU A 74 -21.03 5.47 -9.43
CA LEU A 74 -21.53 4.31 -8.69
C LEU A 74 -22.27 4.73 -7.42
N GLN A 75 -21.73 5.68 -6.65
CA GLN A 75 -22.39 6.25 -5.47
C GLN A 75 -23.73 6.89 -5.82
N ARG A 76 -23.82 7.64 -6.93
CA ARG A 76 -25.08 8.23 -7.42
C ARG A 76 -26.07 7.16 -7.89
N TYR A 77 -25.61 6.17 -8.64
CA TYR A 77 -26.42 5.06 -9.14
C TYR A 77 -27.06 4.27 -7.98
N LYS A 78 -26.27 3.97 -6.94
CA LYS A 78 -26.74 3.27 -5.72
C LYS A 78 -27.48 4.18 -4.73
N ARG A 79 -27.62 5.48 -5.04
CA ARG A 79 -28.29 6.48 -4.17
C ARG A 79 -27.70 6.53 -2.76
N LEU A 80 -26.37 6.44 -2.67
CA LEU A 80 -25.66 6.47 -1.38
C LEU A 80 -25.88 7.83 -0.70
N PRO A 81 -26.26 7.88 0.58
CA PRO A 81 -26.38 9.13 1.32
C PRO A 81 -25.06 9.91 1.33
N ASN A 82 -25.14 11.24 1.24
CA ASN A 82 -23.97 12.11 1.22
C ASN A 82 -23.08 11.90 2.46
N GLY A 83 -21.76 11.89 2.25
CA GLY A 83 -20.77 11.74 3.32
C GLY A 83 -20.62 10.32 3.89
N LYS A 84 -21.22 9.31 3.25
CA LYS A 84 -21.07 7.90 3.64
C LYS A 84 -20.06 7.16 2.76
N THR A 85 -19.43 6.14 3.35
CA THR A 85 -18.52 5.24 2.63
C THR A 85 -19.32 4.17 1.91
N LEU A 86 -19.06 3.97 0.62
CA LEU A 86 -19.79 2.99 -0.19
C LEU A 86 -19.69 1.57 0.37
N TYR A 87 -18.49 1.17 0.80
CA TYR A 87 -18.24 -0.17 1.37
C TYR A 87 -19.10 -0.49 2.59
N ASP A 88 -19.56 0.51 3.35
CA ASP A 88 -20.38 0.26 4.55
C ASP A 88 -21.83 -0.11 4.20
N PHE A 89 -22.22 0.02 2.93
CA PHE A 89 -23.56 -0.27 2.40
C PHE A 89 -23.56 -1.42 1.37
N MET A 90 -22.40 -2.02 1.09
CA MET A 90 -22.27 -3.11 0.14
C MET A 90 -22.70 -4.44 0.76
N GLY A 91 -23.38 -5.28 -0.01
CA GLY A 91 -23.64 -6.68 0.37
C GLY A 91 -22.37 -7.53 0.37
N LEU A 92 -22.46 -8.76 0.90
CA LEU A 92 -21.32 -9.66 1.07
C LEU A 92 -20.58 -9.95 -0.25
N GLU A 93 -21.32 -10.25 -1.33
CA GLU A 93 -20.75 -10.55 -2.64
C GLU A 93 -19.96 -9.36 -3.21
N GLU A 94 -20.51 -8.15 -3.06
CA GLU A 94 -19.88 -6.93 -3.56
C GLU A 94 -18.61 -6.58 -2.75
N LEU A 95 -18.64 -6.78 -1.42
CA LEU A 95 -17.47 -6.65 -0.57
C LEU A 95 -16.39 -7.67 -0.93
N ALA A 96 -16.75 -8.94 -1.11
CA ALA A 96 -15.82 -10.00 -1.48
C ALA A 96 -15.17 -9.71 -2.85
N GLY A 97 -15.95 -9.23 -3.82
CA GLY A 97 -15.43 -8.81 -5.13
C GLY A 97 -14.44 -7.65 -5.03
N ASN A 98 -14.73 -6.65 -4.21
CA ASN A 98 -13.78 -5.56 -3.97
C ASN A 98 -12.53 -6.03 -3.22
N LEU A 99 -12.68 -6.89 -2.21
CA LEU A 99 -11.57 -7.48 -1.46
C LEU A 99 -10.65 -8.23 -2.42
N PHE A 100 -11.19 -9.09 -3.26
CA PHE A 100 -10.45 -9.80 -4.30
C PHE A 100 -9.72 -8.82 -5.21
N ARG A 101 -10.40 -7.80 -5.75
CA ARG A 101 -9.76 -6.82 -6.64
C ARG A 101 -8.58 -6.13 -5.96
N VAL A 102 -8.71 -5.67 -4.72
CA VAL A 102 -7.64 -4.92 -4.04
C VAL A 102 -6.47 -5.83 -3.65
N THR A 103 -6.72 -7.05 -3.20
CA THR A 103 -5.65 -8.00 -2.83
C THR A 103 -4.88 -8.45 -4.07
N GLN A 104 -5.57 -8.77 -5.17
CA GLN A 104 -4.94 -9.14 -6.43
C GLN A 104 -4.14 -7.98 -7.04
N THR A 105 -4.67 -6.74 -6.95
CA THR A 105 -3.93 -5.55 -7.41
C THR A 105 -2.64 -5.36 -6.60
N ALA A 106 -2.72 -5.49 -5.27
CA ALA A 106 -1.55 -5.39 -4.40
C ALA A 106 -0.48 -6.46 -4.73
N ALA A 107 -0.91 -7.71 -4.93
CA ALA A 107 -0.03 -8.81 -5.31
C ALA A 107 0.63 -8.56 -6.67
N ARG A 108 -0.16 -8.11 -7.66
CA ARG A 108 0.35 -7.79 -9.00
C ARG A 108 1.42 -6.71 -8.95
N ILE A 109 1.19 -5.60 -8.24
CA ILE A 109 2.17 -4.51 -8.14
C ILE A 109 3.47 -4.99 -7.50
N ARG A 110 3.41 -5.73 -6.39
CA ARG A 110 4.61 -6.27 -5.73
C ARG A 110 5.41 -7.19 -6.65
N ASN A 111 4.73 -8.08 -7.37
CA ASN A 111 5.37 -8.99 -8.31
C ASN A 111 6.00 -8.25 -9.50
N GLU A 112 5.35 -7.19 -9.97
CA GLU A 112 5.86 -6.34 -11.04
C GLU A 112 7.16 -5.63 -10.62
N VAL A 113 7.16 -4.98 -9.46
CA VAL A 113 8.36 -4.32 -8.90
C VAL A 113 9.51 -5.31 -8.76
N ARG A 114 9.22 -6.49 -8.21
CA ARG A 114 10.21 -7.56 -8.08
C ARG A 114 10.75 -8.02 -9.43
N ARG A 115 9.89 -8.15 -10.44
CA ARG A 115 10.29 -8.55 -11.80
C ARG A 115 11.21 -7.52 -12.44
N MET A 116 10.86 -6.23 -12.32
CA MET A 116 11.72 -5.14 -12.82
C MET A 116 13.11 -5.15 -12.17
N MET A 117 13.20 -5.46 -10.87
CA MET A 117 14.51 -5.59 -10.21
C MET A 117 15.33 -6.75 -10.78
N ILE A 118 14.73 -7.92 -10.99
CA ILE A 118 15.41 -9.06 -11.62
C ILE A 118 15.87 -8.70 -13.04
N GLU A 119 15.01 -8.09 -13.84
CA GLU A 119 15.33 -7.73 -15.22
C GLU A 119 16.50 -6.74 -15.30
N ASN A 120 16.51 -5.73 -14.41
CA ASN A 120 17.53 -4.69 -14.42
C ASN A 120 18.86 -5.12 -13.78
N SER A 121 18.84 -5.99 -12.78
CA SER A 121 20.04 -6.37 -12.02
C SER A 121 20.57 -7.77 -12.30
N GLY A 122 19.79 -8.61 -13.00
CA GLY A 122 20.08 -10.04 -13.21
C GLY A 122 19.80 -10.93 -12.01
N ALA A 123 19.35 -10.39 -10.87
CA ALA A 123 19.11 -11.16 -9.65
C ALA A 123 17.92 -10.64 -8.83
N GLY A 124 17.39 -11.47 -7.93
CA GLY A 124 16.39 -11.03 -6.97
C GLY A 124 16.95 -9.99 -5.98
N PRO A 125 16.10 -9.12 -5.39
CA PRO A 125 16.55 -8.12 -4.41
C PRO A 125 17.41 -8.69 -3.27
N GLU A 126 17.09 -9.90 -2.81
CA GLU A 126 17.79 -10.66 -1.76
C GLU A 126 19.16 -11.21 -2.19
N HIS A 127 19.47 -11.21 -3.48
CA HIS A 127 20.71 -11.73 -4.06
C HIS A 127 21.66 -10.63 -4.55
N LEU A 128 21.30 -9.36 -4.34
CA LEU A 128 22.17 -8.23 -4.65
C LEU A 128 23.34 -8.18 -3.67
N ALA A 129 24.52 -7.77 -4.16
CA ALA A 129 25.71 -7.63 -3.33
C ALA A 129 25.52 -6.51 -2.28
N LEU A 130 26.09 -6.71 -1.09
CA LEU A 130 26.13 -5.68 -0.07
C LEU A 130 27.15 -4.60 -0.47
N GLU A 131 26.70 -3.36 -0.49
CA GLU A 131 27.52 -2.18 -0.76
C GLU A 131 28.10 -1.58 0.54
N GLU A 132 29.01 -0.61 0.42
CA GLU A 132 29.53 0.13 1.58
C GLU A 132 28.41 0.88 2.33
N ASP A 133 28.56 0.99 3.64
CA ASP A 133 27.68 1.80 4.49
C ASP A 133 27.49 3.22 3.96
N VAL A 134 26.21 3.62 3.84
CA VAL A 134 25.80 4.91 3.28
C VAL A 134 26.39 6.09 4.06
N LYS A 135 26.58 5.99 5.39
CA LYS A 135 27.19 7.08 6.17
C LYS A 135 28.68 7.17 5.89
N GLY A 136 29.35 6.04 5.63
CA GLY A 136 30.71 5.99 5.10
C GLY A 136 30.83 6.77 3.80
N VAL A 137 29.99 6.41 2.82
CA VAL A 137 29.89 7.08 1.52
C VAL A 137 29.66 8.59 1.67
N GLN A 138 28.71 9.01 2.52
CA GLN A 138 28.41 10.43 2.79
C GLN A 138 29.58 11.20 3.40
N LYS A 139 30.45 10.54 4.16
CA LYS A 139 31.62 11.16 4.78
C LYS A 139 32.81 11.29 3.83
N ARG A 140 32.88 10.50 2.74
CA ARG A 140 34.01 10.54 1.80
C ARG A 140 34.29 11.93 1.25
N PRO A 141 33.31 12.70 0.73
CA PRO A 141 33.56 14.05 0.21
C PRO A 141 34.14 14.99 1.27
N LYS A 142 33.56 14.98 2.48
CA LYS A 142 34.03 15.81 3.61
C LYS A 142 35.48 15.50 4.01
N ASN A 143 35.85 14.22 3.95
CA ASN A 143 37.20 13.77 4.26
C ASN A 143 38.19 14.17 3.16
N VAL A 144 37.79 14.08 1.89
CA VAL A 144 38.58 14.55 0.73
C VAL A 144 38.80 16.06 0.84
N ASP A 145 37.76 16.85 1.11
CA ASP A 145 37.87 18.29 1.30
C ASP A 145 38.85 18.66 2.42
N LYS A 146 38.77 17.94 3.55
CA LYS A 146 39.68 18.14 4.67
C LYS A 146 41.12 17.78 4.33
N ALA A 147 41.34 16.76 3.48
CA ALA A 147 42.65 16.37 3.01
C ALA A 147 43.24 17.40 2.02
N MET A 148 42.44 17.89 1.07
CA MET A 148 42.85 18.94 0.13
C MET A 148 43.25 20.23 0.86
N LYS A 149 42.44 20.66 1.83
CA LYS A 149 42.78 21.82 2.68
C LYS A 149 44.05 21.66 3.51
N LYS A 150 44.53 20.43 3.76
CA LYS A 150 45.82 20.20 4.43
C LYS A 150 46.99 20.32 3.45
N LEU A 151 46.79 19.97 2.19
CA LEU A 151 47.80 20.05 1.13
C LEU A 151 48.05 21.50 0.68
N ASP A 152 47.01 22.34 0.68
CA ASP A 152 47.12 23.77 0.35
C ASP A 152 47.75 24.63 1.45
N LYS A 153 48.01 24.07 2.65
CA LYS A 153 48.68 24.83 3.71
C LYS A 153 50.17 24.98 3.37
N PRO A 154 50.72 26.21 3.38
CA PRO A 154 52.15 26.40 3.12
C PRO A 154 52.98 25.62 4.15
N LYS A 155 53.94 24.82 3.66
CA LYS A 155 54.91 24.14 4.54
C LYS A 155 55.64 25.21 5.35
N ALA A 156 55.50 25.19 6.66
CA ALA A 156 56.26 26.07 7.54
C ALA A 156 57.76 25.86 7.29
N SER A 157 58.42 26.88 6.74
CA SER A 157 59.87 26.94 6.62
C SER A 157 60.47 26.82 8.03
N LYS A 158 61.05 25.67 8.35
CA LYS A 158 61.94 25.54 9.50
C LYS A 158 63.26 26.20 9.14
N ASN A 159 63.32 27.52 9.21
CA ASN A 159 64.59 28.23 9.27
C ASN A 159 65.17 28.05 10.68
N SER A 160 65.95 26.99 10.88
CA SER A 160 66.88 26.87 11.98
C SER A 160 68.07 27.80 11.71
N LEU A 161 67.92 29.09 12.02
CA LEU A 161 69.08 29.97 12.17
C LEU A 161 69.73 29.67 13.52
N SER A 162 70.80 28.89 13.47
CA SER A 162 71.87 28.89 14.46
C SER A 162 72.33 30.33 14.70
N LYS A 163 72.25 30.82 15.94
CA LYS A 163 72.97 32.04 16.33
C LYS A 163 74.40 31.67 16.72
N PRO A 164 75.44 32.29 16.13
CA PRO A 164 76.80 32.13 16.60
C PRO A 164 77.12 33.10 17.74
N THR A 165 77.88 32.56 18.70
CA THR A 165 78.66 33.18 19.80
C THR A 165 77.94 34.10 20.78
#